data_AF-A0A814PKM6-F1
#
_entry.id   AF-A0A814PKM6-F1
#
_cell.length_a   1.000
_cell.length_b   1.000
_cell.length_c   1.000
_cell.angle_alpha   90.00
_cell.angle_beta   90.00
_cell.angle_gamma   90.00
#
_symmetry.space_group_name_H-M   'P 1'
#
loop_
_entity.id
_entity.type
_entity.pdbx_description
1 polymer ?
#
loop_
_entity_poly.entity_id
_entity_poly.type
_entity_poly.pdbx_seq_one_letter_code
_entity_poly.pdbx_strand_id
1 'polypeptide(L)'
;MGNRQKGRETQAWELDAISNLVGIPRNQLENIYRDFRRVSKGYLLDKYEFRRIYKDLIQQSPNNVTMSHLSAYEENRLNNATADRIFKTFDRDNTGRLTFDEFISAYIMLQSSISPQTRLDFLLNHYSQNDGYITPNMGRRVIQDMSDLYGVNTDYQQVWRNLESNHGVKNGLVPQQAFTEYFINHPAYSSAFYKGVEIPLPPPSPQL
;
A
#
# COMPACT_ATOMS: atom_id res chain seq x y z
N MET A 1 10.68 24.57 1.44
CA MET A 1 9.62 24.44 2.46
C MET A 1 8.69 23.34 1.95
N GLY A 2 8.69 22.18 2.61
CA GLY A 2 7.97 21.00 2.12
C GLY A 2 6.46 21.21 2.20
N ASN A 3 5.74 20.93 1.11
CA ASN A 3 4.28 20.86 1.11
C ASN A 3 3.87 19.71 2.04
N ARG A 4 3.54 20.04 3.29
CA ARG A 4 2.81 19.13 4.18
C ARG A 4 1.43 18.91 3.58
N GLN A 5 1.03 17.66 3.35
CA GLN A 5 -0.32 17.38 2.87
C GLN A 5 -1.34 17.86 3.92
N LYS A 6 -2.32 18.64 3.45
CA LYS A 6 -3.47 19.02 4.27
C LYS A 6 -4.50 17.91 4.15
N GLY A 7 -5.03 17.45 5.28
CA GLY A 7 -6.16 16.53 5.27
C GLY A 7 -7.33 17.14 4.50
N ARG A 8 -7.94 16.34 3.64
CA ARG A 8 -9.09 16.72 2.83
C ARG A 8 -10.07 15.57 2.70
N GLU A 9 -11.29 15.92 2.33
CA GLU A 9 -12.28 14.96 1.90
C GLU A 9 -11.89 14.34 0.55
N THR A 10 -11.94 13.01 0.48
CA THR A 10 -11.89 12.23 -0.76
C THR A 10 -13.20 12.41 -1.51
N GLN A 11 -13.10 12.75 -2.78
CA GLN A 11 -14.23 12.96 -3.67
C GLN A 11 -14.79 11.62 -4.17
N ALA A 12 -16.07 11.61 -4.54
CA ALA A 12 -16.73 10.39 -5.02
C ALA A 12 -16.03 9.77 -6.25
N TRP A 13 -15.60 10.60 -7.20
CA TRP A 13 -14.91 10.16 -8.41
C TRP A 13 -13.55 9.50 -8.14
N GLU A 14 -12.88 9.87 -7.04
CA GLU A 14 -11.62 9.25 -6.64
C GLU A 14 -11.87 7.81 -6.18
N LEU A 15 -12.95 7.58 -5.43
CA LEU A 15 -13.37 6.24 -5.04
C LEU A 15 -13.80 5.40 -6.25
N ASP A 16 -14.43 6.01 -7.25
CA ASP A 16 -14.76 5.32 -8.51
C ASP A 16 -13.51 4.94 -9.30
N ALA A 17 -12.52 5.85 -9.39
CA ALA A 17 -11.24 5.59 -10.03
C ALA A 17 -10.48 4.44 -9.34
N ILE A 18 -10.43 4.45 -8.00
CA ILE A 18 -9.82 3.36 -7.22
C ILE A 18 -10.59 2.05 -7.50
N SER A 19 -11.93 2.06 -7.42
CA SER A 19 -12.77 0.88 -7.65
C SER A 19 -12.50 0.23 -9.01
N ASN A 20 -12.50 1.03 -10.06
CA ASN A 20 -12.23 0.58 -11.43
C ASN A 20 -10.81 0.03 -11.59
N LEU A 21 -9.82 0.63 -10.93
CA LEU A 21 -8.43 0.24 -11.05
C LEU A 21 -8.11 -1.06 -10.30
N VAL A 22 -8.63 -1.24 -9.09
CA VAL A 22 -8.27 -2.38 -8.23
C VAL A 22 -9.32 -3.48 -8.16
N GLY A 23 -10.50 -3.27 -8.75
CA GLY A 23 -11.58 -4.25 -8.77
C GLY A 23 -12.31 -4.41 -7.42
N ILE A 24 -12.04 -3.54 -6.43
CA ILE A 24 -12.82 -3.51 -5.19
C ILE A 24 -14.16 -2.83 -5.48
N PRO A 25 -15.31 -3.47 -5.18
CA PRO A 25 -16.63 -2.85 -5.31
C PRO A 25 -16.74 -1.48 -4.64
N ARG A 26 -17.37 -0.53 -5.34
CA ARG A 26 -17.47 0.87 -4.91
C ARG A 26 -18.05 1.06 -3.51
N ASN A 27 -19.04 0.24 -3.13
CA ASN A 27 -19.66 0.24 -1.80
C ASN A 27 -18.71 -0.25 -0.70
N GLN A 28 -17.80 -1.17 -1.00
CA GLN A 28 -16.79 -1.64 -0.05
C GLN A 28 -15.71 -0.57 0.17
N LEU A 29 -15.26 0.12 -0.89
CA LEU A 29 -14.37 1.29 -0.76
C LEU A 29 -15.02 2.42 0.06
N GLU A 30 -16.33 2.60 -0.09
CA GLU A 30 -17.11 3.55 0.70
C GLU A 30 -17.08 3.21 2.19
N ASN A 31 -17.18 1.93 2.53
CA ASN A 31 -17.06 1.45 3.91
C ASN A 31 -15.66 1.71 4.46
N ILE A 32 -14.61 1.41 3.67
CA ILE A 32 -13.21 1.67 4.05
C ILE A 32 -13.01 3.17 4.31
N TYR A 33 -13.50 4.04 3.41
CA TYR A 33 -13.41 5.49 3.58
C TYR A 33 -14.21 6.00 4.78
N ARG A 34 -15.40 5.46 5.02
CA ARG A 34 -16.22 5.78 6.19
C ARG A 34 -15.48 5.42 7.49
N ASP A 35 -14.85 4.26 7.56
CA ASP A 35 -14.08 3.85 8.73
C ASP A 35 -12.86 4.74 8.94
N PHE A 36 -12.14 5.10 7.88
CA PHE A 36 -11.07 6.10 7.92
C PHE A 36 -11.57 7.44 8.47
N ARG A 37 -12.69 7.98 7.95
CA ARG A 37 -13.26 9.26 8.43
C ARG A 37 -13.69 9.21 9.89
N ARG A 38 -14.21 8.07 10.35
CA ARG A 38 -14.66 7.90 11.73
C ARG A 38 -13.52 8.00 12.74
N VAL A 39 -12.33 7.52 12.38
CA VAL A 39 -11.20 7.44 13.31
C VAL A 39 -10.16 8.53 13.10
N SER A 40 -10.08 9.14 11.90
CA SER A 40 -9.12 10.21 11.60
C SER A 40 -9.58 11.57 12.12
N LYS A 41 -8.62 12.43 12.47
CA LYS A 41 -8.90 13.82 12.85
C LYS A 41 -8.53 14.76 11.72
N GLY A 42 -9.52 15.48 11.20
CA GLY A 42 -9.31 16.39 10.07
C GLY A 42 -8.82 15.67 8.82
N TYR A 43 -9.30 14.45 8.57
CA TYR A 43 -8.88 13.59 7.44
C TYR A 43 -7.40 13.20 7.46
N LEU A 44 -6.81 13.17 8.66
CA LEU A 44 -5.43 12.74 8.88
C LEU A 44 -5.44 11.66 9.96
N LEU A 45 -4.94 10.48 9.61
CA LEU A 45 -4.87 9.32 10.48
C LEU A 45 -3.51 9.27 11.16
N ASP A 46 -3.45 9.31 12.48
CA ASP A 46 -2.18 9.13 13.18
C ASP A 46 -1.78 7.66 13.37
N LYS A 47 -0.56 7.48 13.86
CA LYS A 47 0.04 6.16 14.10
C LYS A 47 -0.79 5.28 15.03
N TYR A 48 -1.41 5.84 16.06
CA TYR A 48 -2.20 5.06 17.03
C TYR A 48 -3.57 4.71 16.47
N GLU A 49 -4.18 5.61 15.71
CA GLU A 49 -5.42 5.36 14.98
C GLU A 49 -5.20 4.27 13.91
N PHE A 50 -4.09 4.33 13.16
CA PHE A 50 -3.72 3.29 12.19
C PHE A 50 -3.52 1.91 12.84
N ARG A 51 -2.85 1.83 14.00
CA ARG A 51 -2.70 0.56 14.75
C ARG A 51 -4.04 -0.09 15.07
N ARG A 52 -5.06 0.70 15.42
CA ARG A 52 -6.41 0.18 15.71
C ARG A 52 -7.04 -0.42 14.47
N ILE A 53 -7.03 0.32 13.35
CA ILE A 53 -7.52 -0.20 12.07
C ILE A 53 -6.77 -1.48 11.70
N TYR A 54 -5.44 -1.46 11.72
CA TYR A 54 -4.62 -2.62 11.36
C TYR A 54 -4.97 -3.85 12.20
N LYS A 55 -5.12 -3.68 13.52
CA LYS A 55 -5.52 -4.76 14.42
C LYS A 55 -6.89 -5.34 14.05
N ASP A 56 -7.87 -4.49 13.76
CA ASP A 56 -9.21 -4.94 13.37
C ASP A 56 -9.18 -5.68 12.02
N LEU A 57 -8.34 -5.25 11.07
CA LEU A 57 -8.16 -5.90 9.77
C LEU A 57 -7.55 -7.29 9.88
N ILE A 58 -6.47 -7.46 10.66
CA ILE A 58 -5.83 -8.77 10.83
C ILE A 58 -6.71 -9.74 11.64
N GLN A 59 -7.53 -9.26 12.57
CA GLN A 59 -8.45 -10.09 13.33
C GLN A 59 -9.56 -10.69 12.46
N GLN A 60 -9.95 -9.97 11.41
CA GLN A 60 -10.96 -10.43 10.47
C GLN A 60 -10.38 -11.35 9.38
N SER A 61 -9.05 -11.36 9.19
CA SER A 61 -8.39 -12.22 8.19
C SER A 61 -8.79 -13.70 8.35
N PRO A 62 -9.35 -14.36 7.31
CA PRO A 62 -9.63 -15.80 7.35
C PRO A 62 -8.36 -16.62 7.52
N ASN A 63 -7.23 -16.07 7.07
CA ASN A 63 -5.89 -16.62 7.26
C ASN A 63 -5.18 -15.97 8.46
N ASN A 64 -5.91 -15.52 9.48
CA ASN A 64 -5.28 -15.10 10.72
C ASN A 64 -4.57 -16.32 11.32
N VAL A 65 -3.28 -16.42 11.04
CA VAL A 65 -2.40 -17.39 11.69
C VAL A 65 -2.24 -16.87 13.10
N THR A 66 -3.15 -17.27 13.99
CA THR A 66 -2.94 -17.15 15.42
C THR A 66 -1.59 -17.81 15.68
N MET A 67 -0.59 -17.01 16.01
CA MET A 67 0.74 -17.51 16.36
C MET A 67 0.61 -18.19 17.72
N SER A 68 0.09 -19.42 17.72
CA SER A 68 -0.39 -20.18 18.88
C SER A 68 0.68 -20.43 19.95
N HIS A 69 1.94 -20.14 19.62
CA HIS A 69 3.09 -20.24 20.53
C HIS A 69 3.47 -18.92 21.21
N LEU A 70 2.90 -17.77 20.81
CA LEU A 70 3.19 -16.47 21.40
C LEU A 70 2.21 -16.15 22.53
N SER A 71 2.70 -15.44 23.55
CA SER A 71 1.81 -14.81 24.52
C SER A 71 1.02 -13.66 23.87
N ALA A 72 -0.16 -13.35 24.42
CA ALA A 72 -0.97 -12.21 23.95
C ALA A 72 -0.21 -10.86 23.98
N TYR A 73 0.77 -10.73 24.88
CA TYR A 73 1.66 -9.58 24.96
C TYR A 73 2.64 -9.53 23.78
N GLU A 74 3.30 -10.65 23.47
CA GLU A 74 4.23 -10.75 22.33
C GLU A 74 3.51 -10.55 21.00
N GLU A 75 2.33 -11.14 20.85
CA GLU A 75 1.48 -10.95 19.67
C GLU A 75 1.11 -9.47 19.49
N ASN A 76 0.63 -8.79 20.55
CA ASN A 76 0.36 -7.35 20.48
C ASN A 76 1.60 -6.53 20.14
N ARG A 77 2.76 -6.88 20.70
CA ARG A 77 4.02 -6.19 20.43
C ARG A 77 4.41 -6.31 18.97
N LEU A 78 4.33 -7.51 18.39
CA LEU A 78 4.62 -7.75 16.98
C LEU A 78 3.61 -7.06 16.07
N ASN A 79 2.31 -7.14 16.37
CA ASN A 79 1.27 -6.47 15.58
C ASN A 79 1.46 -4.95 15.57
N ASN A 80 1.78 -4.35 16.73
CA ASN A 80 2.09 -2.93 16.81
C ASN A 80 3.37 -2.57 16.04
N ALA A 81 4.42 -3.38 16.11
CA ALA A 81 5.66 -3.14 15.38
C ALA A 81 5.45 -3.23 13.86
N THR A 82 4.64 -4.18 13.39
CA THR A 82 4.29 -4.31 11.97
C THR A 82 3.43 -3.14 11.51
N ALA A 83 2.40 -2.76 12.28
CA ALA A 83 1.58 -1.58 11.99
C ALA A 83 2.42 -0.31 11.91
N ASP A 84 3.38 -0.13 12.82
CA ASP A 84 4.30 1.02 12.83
C ASP A 84 5.17 1.07 11.58
N ARG A 85 5.67 -0.08 11.14
CA ARG A 85 6.48 -0.19 9.93
C ARG A 85 5.65 0.21 8.72
N ILE A 86 4.47 -0.37 8.55
CA ILE A 86 3.55 -0.04 7.45
C ILE A 86 3.19 1.44 7.48
N PHE A 87 2.84 1.98 8.64
CA PHE A 87 2.53 3.40 8.81
C PHE A 87 3.68 4.28 8.31
N LYS A 88 4.91 4.00 8.76
CA LYS A 88 6.09 4.77 8.37
C LYS A 88 6.39 4.66 6.87
N THR A 89 6.16 3.49 6.28
CA THR A 89 6.32 3.27 4.84
C THR A 89 5.39 4.15 4.02
N PHE A 90 4.14 4.30 4.43
CA PHE A 90 3.13 5.04 3.65
C PHE A 90 2.96 6.51 4.08
N ASP A 91 3.57 6.96 5.17
CA ASP A 91 3.71 8.39 5.54
C ASP A 91 4.80 9.04 4.67
N ARG A 92 4.46 9.30 3.40
CA ARG A 92 5.43 9.63 2.34
C ARG A 92 6.05 11.01 2.51
N ASP A 93 5.30 11.91 3.15
CA ASP A 93 5.74 13.27 3.46
C ASP A 93 6.27 13.42 4.90
N ASN A 94 6.29 12.31 5.66
CA ASN A 94 6.81 12.21 7.02
C ASN A 94 6.17 13.26 7.95
N THR A 95 4.86 13.46 7.80
CA THR A 95 4.08 14.37 8.66
C THR A 95 3.70 13.73 9.99
N GLY A 96 3.90 12.43 10.14
CA GLY A 96 3.43 11.65 11.27
C GLY A 96 1.93 11.37 11.21
N ARG A 97 1.29 11.58 10.04
CA ARG A 97 -0.12 11.29 9.77
C ARG A 97 -0.29 10.82 8.33
N LEU A 98 -1.27 9.95 8.09
CA LEU A 98 -1.64 9.50 6.76
C LEU A 98 -2.86 10.26 6.24
N THR A 99 -2.79 10.71 5.00
CA THR A 99 -3.97 11.04 4.21
C THR A 99 -4.73 9.77 3.81
N PHE A 100 -5.94 9.92 3.26
CA PHE A 100 -6.68 8.77 2.73
C PHE A 100 -5.91 8.07 1.59
N ASP A 101 -5.24 8.83 0.73
CA ASP A 101 -4.48 8.30 -0.42
C ASP A 101 -3.30 7.43 0.02
N GLU A 102 -2.63 7.83 1.11
CA GLU A 102 -1.57 7.04 1.73
C GLU A 102 -2.12 5.80 2.45
N PHE A 103 -3.21 5.96 3.20
CA PHE A 103 -3.88 4.86 3.89
C PHE A 103 -4.39 3.79 2.91
N ILE A 104 -5.07 4.18 1.83
CA ILE A 104 -5.64 3.24 0.86
C ILE A 104 -4.53 2.52 0.07
N SER A 105 -3.40 3.19 -0.18
CA SER A 105 -2.20 2.56 -0.75
C SER A 105 -1.68 1.44 0.15
N ALA A 106 -1.58 1.69 1.46
CA ALA A 106 -1.19 0.67 2.43
C ALA A 106 -2.19 -0.49 2.44
N TYR A 107 -3.49 -0.18 2.48
CA TYR A 107 -4.56 -1.18 2.48
C TYR A 107 -4.48 -2.09 1.25
N ILE A 108 -4.41 -1.52 0.04
CA ILE A 108 -4.36 -2.26 -1.22
C ILE A 108 -3.09 -3.12 -1.31
N MET A 109 -1.93 -2.60 -0.89
CA MET A 109 -0.68 -3.37 -0.95
C MET A 109 -0.69 -4.61 -0.03
N LEU A 110 -1.47 -4.56 1.05
CA LEU A 110 -1.66 -5.68 1.98
C LEU A 110 -2.66 -6.73 1.47
N GLN A 111 -3.56 -6.38 0.55
CA GLN A 111 -4.60 -7.28 0.03
C GLN A 111 -4.02 -8.41 -0.84
N SER A 112 -3.84 -9.59 -0.27
CA SER A 112 -3.37 -10.77 -1.03
C SER A 112 -4.37 -11.26 -2.08
N SER A 113 -5.65 -10.92 -1.95
CA SER A 113 -6.73 -11.19 -2.91
C SER A 113 -6.60 -10.38 -4.21
N ILE A 114 -5.88 -9.26 -4.18
CA ILE A 114 -5.61 -8.42 -5.35
C ILE A 114 -4.29 -8.86 -5.99
N SER A 115 -4.30 -9.00 -7.32
CA SER A 115 -3.12 -9.45 -8.05
C SER A 115 -1.91 -8.55 -7.76
N PRO A 116 -0.68 -9.10 -7.67
CA PRO A 116 0.53 -8.28 -7.48
C PRO A 116 0.68 -7.16 -8.52
N GLN A 117 0.29 -7.43 -9.76
CA GLN A 117 0.27 -6.45 -10.84
C GLN A 117 -0.63 -5.27 -10.52
N THR A 118 -1.90 -5.54 -10.21
CA THR A 118 -2.88 -4.51 -9.88
C THR A 118 -2.47 -3.68 -8.67
N ARG A 119 -1.88 -4.31 -7.64
CA ARG A 119 -1.38 -3.60 -6.45
C ARG A 119 -0.21 -2.66 -6.79
N LEU A 120 0.73 -3.13 -7.61
CA LEU A 120 1.90 -2.35 -7.98
C LEU A 120 1.54 -1.21 -8.94
N ASP A 121 0.66 -1.47 -9.92
CA ASP A 121 0.14 -0.45 -10.81
C ASP A 121 -0.63 0.64 -10.04
N PHE A 122 -1.42 0.25 -9.04
CA PHE A 122 -2.08 1.19 -8.14
C PHE A 122 -1.08 2.09 -7.41
N LEU A 123 -0.04 1.48 -6.81
CA LEU A 123 1.00 2.21 -6.10
C LEU A 123 1.75 3.17 -7.03
N LEU A 124 2.12 2.72 -8.23
CA LEU A 124 2.84 3.51 -9.22
C LEU A 124 2.01 4.69 -9.72
N ASN A 125 0.70 4.54 -9.93
CA ASN A 125 -0.18 5.64 -10.31
C ASN A 125 -0.31 6.73 -9.24
N HIS A 126 -0.01 6.43 -7.97
CA HIS A 126 0.08 7.44 -6.92
C HIS A 126 1.40 8.22 -6.93
N TYR A 127 2.43 7.66 -7.58
CA TYR A 127 3.75 8.27 -7.70
C TYR A 127 3.98 8.96 -9.06
N SER A 128 3.41 8.43 -10.14
CA SER A 128 3.64 8.89 -11.52
C SER A 128 2.60 9.93 -11.96
N GLN A 129 2.96 10.76 -12.95
CA GLN A 129 2.06 11.76 -13.54
C GLN A 129 1.25 11.22 -14.73
N ASN A 130 0.92 9.92 -14.75
CA ASN A 130 0.13 9.26 -15.80
C ASN A 130 0.70 9.35 -17.23
N ASP A 131 2.02 9.38 -17.41
CA ASP A 131 2.66 9.27 -18.73
C ASP A 131 3.09 7.83 -19.09
N GLY A 132 2.90 6.89 -18.17
CA GLY A 132 3.28 5.48 -18.34
C GLY A 132 4.77 5.22 -18.13
N TYR A 133 5.54 6.20 -17.63
CA TYR A 133 6.96 6.06 -17.36
C TYR A 133 7.31 6.39 -15.91
N ILE A 134 8.35 5.74 -15.41
CA ILE A 134 8.87 5.86 -14.06
C ILE A 134 10.20 6.57 -14.11
N THR A 135 10.28 7.70 -13.40
CA THR A 135 11.53 8.41 -13.19
C THR A 135 12.41 7.67 -12.17
N PRO A 136 13.74 7.86 -12.17
CA PRO A 136 14.63 7.28 -11.17
C PRO A 136 14.19 7.57 -9.73
N ASN A 137 13.73 8.80 -9.45
CA ASN A 137 13.28 9.19 -8.12
C ASN A 137 11.99 8.49 -7.70
N MET A 138 11.02 8.35 -8.61
CA MET A 138 9.78 7.59 -8.36
C MET A 138 10.10 6.12 -8.12
N GLY A 139 10.92 5.51 -8.99
CA GLY A 139 11.35 4.13 -8.83
C GLY A 139 12.06 3.88 -7.51
N ARG A 140 12.96 4.78 -7.10
CA ARG A 140 13.64 4.67 -5.79
C ARG A 140 12.66 4.67 -4.63
N ARG A 141 11.64 5.54 -4.66
CA ARG A 141 10.61 5.58 -3.61
C ARG A 141 9.79 4.31 -3.57
N VAL A 142 9.26 3.85 -4.71
CA VAL A 142 8.45 2.62 -4.75
C VAL A 142 9.26 1.40 -4.29
N ILE A 143 10.52 1.30 -4.72
CA ILE A 143 11.40 0.20 -4.29
C ILE A 143 11.62 0.24 -2.78
N GLN A 144 11.91 1.41 -2.23
CA GLN A 144 12.06 1.60 -0.78
C GLN A 144 10.79 1.20 -0.05
N ASP A 145 9.62 1.64 -0.52
CA ASP A 145 8.35 1.33 0.11
C ASP A 145 8.08 -0.17 0.13
N MET A 146 8.29 -0.86 -0.98
CA MET A 146 8.11 -2.31 -1.06
C MET A 146 9.14 -3.05 -0.20
N SER A 147 10.40 -2.60 -0.20
CA SER A 147 11.45 -3.15 0.66
C SER A 147 11.09 -3.04 2.14
N ASP A 148 10.61 -1.88 2.58
CA ASP A 148 10.19 -1.65 3.97
C ASP A 148 8.93 -2.43 4.32
N LEU A 149 7.94 -2.46 3.42
CA LEU A 149 6.70 -3.18 3.61
C LEU A 149 6.92 -4.68 3.76
N TYR A 150 7.74 -5.27 2.86
CA TYR A 150 7.96 -6.70 2.77
C TYR A 150 9.21 -7.19 3.54
N GLY A 151 10.04 -6.27 4.04
CA GLY A 151 11.30 -6.61 4.69
C GLY A 151 12.33 -7.22 3.73
N VAL A 152 12.30 -6.81 2.46
CA VAL A 152 13.21 -7.29 1.41
C VAL A 152 14.37 -6.30 1.26
N ASN A 153 15.60 -6.76 1.47
CA ASN A 153 16.77 -5.94 1.19
C ASN A 153 16.97 -5.83 -0.33
N THR A 154 16.99 -4.61 -0.86
CA THR A 154 17.03 -4.39 -2.30
C THR A 154 18.04 -3.32 -2.67
N ASP A 155 18.97 -3.70 -3.55
CA ASP A 155 19.91 -2.75 -4.14
C ASP A 155 19.23 -2.02 -5.30
N TYR A 156 18.77 -0.80 -5.02
CA TYR A 156 18.18 0.09 -6.02
C TYR A 156 19.06 0.26 -7.27
N GLN A 157 20.39 0.39 -7.11
CA GLN A 157 21.30 0.62 -8.23
C GLN A 157 21.44 -0.62 -9.11
N GLN A 158 21.40 -1.81 -8.51
CA GLN A 158 21.38 -3.06 -9.27
C GLN A 158 20.07 -3.22 -10.04
N VAL A 159 18.93 -3.00 -9.36
CA VAL A 159 17.60 -3.10 -9.99
C VAL A 159 17.47 -2.10 -11.15
N TRP A 160 17.82 -0.83 -10.91
CA TRP A 160 17.66 0.22 -11.90
C TRP A 160 18.50 -0.05 -13.15
N ARG A 161 19.77 -0.43 -12.98
CA ARG A 161 20.63 -0.82 -14.12
C ARG A 161 20.06 -2.00 -14.92
N ASN A 162 19.43 -2.97 -14.24
CA ASN A 162 18.79 -4.09 -14.93
C ASN A 162 17.60 -3.62 -15.78
N LEU A 163 16.74 -2.77 -15.21
CA LEU A 163 15.61 -2.17 -15.93
C LEU A 163 16.07 -1.37 -17.15
N GLU A 164 17.11 -0.54 -16.99
CA GLU A 164 17.70 0.25 -18.07
C GLU A 164 18.27 -0.63 -19.19
N SER A 165 18.93 -1.74 -18.83
CA SER A 165 19.59 -2.62 -19.80
C SER A 165 18.62 -3.51 -20.58
N ASN A 166 17.49 -3.89 -19.96
CA ASN A 166 16.63 -4.95 -20.49
C ASN A 166 15.29 -4.47 -21.03
N HIS A 167 14.84 -3.25 -20.69
CA HIS A 167 13.44 -2.85 -20.93
C HIS A 167 13.22 -1.54 -21.68
N GLY A 168 14.17 -1.12 -22.52
CA GLY A 168 13.97 -0.03 -23.47
C GLY A 168 13.64 1.30 -22.79
N VAL A 169 14.66 1.93 -22.21
CA VAL A 169 14.49 3.25 -21.57
C VAL A 169 14.32 4.37 -22.58
N LYS A 170 13.42 5.30 -22.27
CA LYS A 170 13.24 6.55 -23.01
C LYS A 170 13.78 7.69 -22.16
N ASN A 171 14.90 8.30 -22.56
CA ASN A 171 15.53 9.42 -21.83
C ASN A 171 15.82 9.12 -20.35
N GLY A 172 16.20 7.87 -20.01
CA GLY A 172 16.44 7.44 -18.63
C GLY A 172 15.17 7.17 -17.82
N LEU A 173 14.01 7.14 -18.47
CA LEU A 173 12.72 6.76 -17.88
C LEU A 173 12.40 5.31 -18.23
N VAL A 174 11.95 4.55 -17.25
CA VAL A 174 11.59 3.13 -17.38
C VAL A 174 10.09 3.02 -17.63
N PRO A 175 9.61 2.24 -18.62
CA PRO A 175 8.17 1.98 -18.79
C PRO A 175 7.56 1.38 -17.52
N GLN A 176 6.38 1.86 -17.09
CA GLN A 176 5.69 1.36 -15.90
C GLN A 176 5.46 -0.15 -15.97
N GLN A 177 5.02 -0.64 -17.13
CA GLN A 177 4.80 -2.08 -17.35
C GLN A 177 6.09 -2.89 -17.12
N ALA A 178 7.24 -2.43 -17.62
CA ALA A 178 8.50 -3.11 -17.40
C ALA A 178 8.93 -3.15 -15.94
N PHE A 179 8.71 -2.04 -15.22
CA PHE A 179 8.94 -1.99 -13.77
C PHE A 179 8.05 -3.00 -13.05
N THR A 180 6.76 -3.04 -13.38
CA THR A 180 5.80 -3.99 -12.79
C THR A 180 6.19 -5.45 -13.08
N GLU A 181 6.50 -5.79 -14.34
CA GLU A 181 6.93 -7.13 -14.76
C GLU A 181 8.21 -7.58 -14.03
N TYR A 182 9.18 -6.68 -13.84
CA TYR A 182 10.40 -6.98 -13.11
C TYR A 182 10.10 -7.46 -11.69
N PHE A 183 9.29 -6.72 -10.93
CA PHE A 183 9.03 -7.04 -9.51
C PHE A 183 8.13 -8.25 -9.31
N ILE A 184 7.17 -8.48 -10.19
CA ILE A 184 6.31 -9.66 -10.12
C ILE A 184 7.12 -10.94 -10.33
N ASN A 185 8.16 -10.88 -11.18
CA ASN A 185 9.01 -12.03 -11.48
C ASN A 185 10.26 -12.10 -10.58
N HIS A 186 10.56 -11.05 -9.81
CA HIS A 186 11.74 -11.01 -8.95
C HIS A 186 11.58 -11.99 -7.78
N PRO A 187 12.47 -12.99 -7.59
CA PRO A 187 12.28 -14.06 -6.60
C PRO A 187 12.00 -13.59 -5.16
N ALA A 188 12.65 -12.50 -4.74
CA ALA A 188 12.47 -11.94 -3.41
C ALA A 188 11.11 -11.25 -3.21
N TYR A 189 10.53 -10.67 -4.27
CA TYR A 189 9.27 -9.91 -4.19
C TYR A 189 8.07 -10.77 -4.57
N SER A 190 8.21 -11.62 -5.59
CA SER A 190 7.17 -12.55 -6.03
C SER A 190 6.63 -13.37 -4.86
N SER A 191 7.53 -13.93 -4.03
CA SER A 191 7.15 -14.64 -2.81
C SER A 191 6.56 -13.73 -1.73
N ALA A 192 7.02 -12.49 -1.60
CA ALA A 192 6.55 -11.55 -0.59
C ALA A 192 5.13 -11.02 -0.87
N PHE A 193 4.74 -10.86 -2.14
CA PHE A 193 3.39 -10.43 -2.51
C PHE A 193 2.30 -11.38 -2.01
N TYR A 194 2.63 -12.69 -1.89
CA TYR A 194 1.73 -13.72 -1.37
C TYR A 194 1.85 -13.95 0.14
N LYS A 195 2.82 -13.32 0.82
CA LYS A 195 2.92 -13.29 2.30
C LYS A 195 2.04 -12.22 2.95
N GLY A 196 1.27 -11.48 2.16
CA GLY A 196 0.32 -10.49 2.65
C GLY A 196 -0.77 -11.12 3.53
N VAL A 197 -1.47 -10.27 4.29
CA VAL A 197 -2.63 -10.70 5.06
C VAL A 197 -3.82 -10.72 4.11
N GLU A 198 -4.56 -11.83 4.04
CA GLU A 198 -5.86 -11.81 3.38
C GLU A 198 -6.82 -11.02 4.27
N ILE A 199 -6.93 -9.72 4.03
CA ILE A 199 -7.84 -8.86 4.78
C ILE A 199 -9.20 -8.98 4.09
N PRO A 200 -10.24 -9.59 4.70
CA PRO A 200 -11.53 -9.63 4.05
C PRO A 200 -11.98 -8.20 3.79
N LEU A 201 -12.50 -7.99 2.58
CA LEU A 201 -13.12 -6.72 2.25
C LEU A 201 -14.28 -6.51 3.22
N PRO A 202 -14.47 -5.30 3.78
CA PRO A 202 -15.59 -5.05 4.67
C PRO A 202 -16.88 -5.47 3.95
N PRO A 203 -17.82 -6.13 4.64
CA PRO A 203 -19.04 -6.60 4.01
C PRO A 203 -19.72 -5.41 3.32
N PRO A 204 -20.39 -5.61 2.18
CA PRO A 204 -21.19 -4.56 1.57
C PRO A 204 -22.16 -4.01 2.63
N SER A 205 -22.26 -2.69 2.75
CA SER A 205 -23.25 -2.11 3.68
C SER A 205 -24.63 -2.68 3.33
N PRO A 206 -25.48 -3.00 4.32
CA PRO A 206 -26.86 -3.40 4.05
C PRO A 206 -27.48 -2.33 3.14
N GLN A 207 -28.05 -2.74 2.01
CA GLN A 207 -28.90 -1.85 1.24
C GLN A 207 -30.09 -1.51 2.12
N LEU A 208 -30.23 -0.22 2.48
CA LEU A 208 -31.41 0.30 3.19
C LEU A 208 -32.65 0.22 2.30
#